data_AF-A0A398D169-F1
#
_entry.id   AF-A0A398D169-F1
#
_cell.length_a   1.000
_cell.length_b   1.000
_cell.length_c   1.000
_cell.angle_alpha   90.00
_cell.angle_beta   90.00
_cell.angle_gamma   90.00
#
_symmetry.space_group_name_H-M   'P 1'
#
loop_
_entity.id
_entity.type
_entity.pdbx_description
1 polymer ?
#
loop_
_entity_poly.entity_id
_entity_poly.type
_entity_poly.pdbx_seq_one_letter_code
_entity_poly.pdbx_strand_id
1 'polypeptide(L)'
;MSYEVAMLCDWFGAKHVAMSLFARSPRSDYAAWWGAVGLMQSGKDEEALGLLERVRVQHPEWKRTKRFLATLYLRRDPEKAVHLYTPPTGIWEELTLGDLLYFFCHREEEGIGWWKKAYEEIDWKTARELDNPARLLLKRLCRVTGDPVLLERFAELDTDNFRQQDIVDYADILASRGEMDKAKEMLNRGFYIYRGDPVLTACWEKLGFGQLPPYKVKTSETAAVRHNVYTGLLTEVSDLASVVDKVHQEYPTGIVTIASSVMTMCEGTLLWVGTLKMSRLAQFLGPYTGHGNGTFVHWYNGYPKHEGAWKVQAYIELAGTFRVLLGAGATVLGKLLHHKGWFYAVVGPVAKAVDSDKVMPYDACLVPGPLDVEASVAALARKGARISVVDVNDVSGAEILGSTAGIDEDWLRRSLEDNPAGNDDSMTPIVVVMLE
;
A
#
# COMPACT_ATOMS: atom_id res chain seq x y z
N MET A 1 0.81 3.30 -35.48
CA MET A 1 -0.35 4.17 -35.29
C MET A 1 -1.10 3.87 -34.00
N SER A 2 -1.40 2.60 -33.67
CA SER A 2 -2.13 2.25 -32.44
C SER A 2 -1.37 2.61 -31.15
N TYR A 3 -0.06 2.38 -31.10
CA TYR A 3 0.75 2.68 -29.91
C TYR A 3 0.90 4.18 -29.66
N GLU A 4 1.09 4.99 -30.71
CA GLU A 4 1.23 6.43 -30.57
C GLU A 4 -0.09 7.07 -30.09
N VAL A 5 -1.23 6.57 -30.57
CA VAL A 5 -2.56 6.96 -30.07
C VAL A 5 -2.74 6.54 -28.61
N ALA A 6 -2.32 5.33 -28.24
CA ALA A 6 -2.38 4.87 -26.84
C ALA A 6 -1.61 5.79 -25.89
N MET A 7 -0.38 6.17 -26.27
CA MET A 7 0.45 7.09 -25.48
C MET A 7 -0.20 8.48 -25.34
N LEU A 8 -0.85 8.99 -26.39
CA LEU A 8 -1.59 10.24 -26.31
C LEU A 8 -2.78 10.13 -25.36
N CYS A 9 -3.58 9.06 -25.47
CA CYS A 9 -4.69 8.79 -24.55
C CYS A 9 -4.19 8.72 -23.09
N ASP A 10 -3.11 7.99 -22.84
CA ASP A 10 -2.49 7.86 -21.51
C ASP A 10 -2.02 9.21 -20.96
N TRP A 11 -1.39 10.03 -21.80
CA TRP A 11 -0.89 11.36 -21.42
C TRP A 11 -2.01 12.30 -20.95
N PHE A 12 -3.17 12.24 -21.60
CA PHE A 12 -4.37 13.01 -21.22
C PHE A 12 -5.21 12.36 -20.11
N GLY A 13 -4.83 11.17 -19.62
CA GLY A 13 -5.55 10.45 -18.56
C GLY A 13 -6.74 9.62 -19.03
N ALA A 14 -6.87 9.35 -20.35
CA ALA A 14 -7.88 8.44 -20.89
C ALA A 14 -7.42 6.97 -20.72
N LYS A 15 -7.26 6.57 -19.45
CA LYS A 15 -6.53 5.35 -19.06
C LYS A 15 -7.15 4.06 -19.63
N HIS A 16 -8.47 3.88 -19.53
CA HIS A 16 -9.14 2.68 -20.06
C HIS A 16 -8.91 2.47 -21.56
N VAL A 17 -8.96 3.57 -22.34
CA VAL A 17 -8.70 3.52 -23.79
C VAL A 17 -7.22 3.18 -24.05
N ALA A 18 -6.31 3.82 -23.31
CA ALA A 18 -4.88 3.56 -23.42
C ALA A 18 -4.54 2.09 -23.12
N MET A 19 -5.05 1.54 -22.02
CA MET A 19 -4.85 0.13 -21.63
C MET A 19 -5.32 -0.84 -22.72
N SER A 20 -6.53 -0.62 -23.27
CA SER A 20 -7.07 -1.46 -24.35
C SER A 20 -6.19 -1.45 -25.61
N LEU A 21 -5.63 -0.29 -25.96
CA LEU A 21 -4.72 -0.17 -27.10
C LEU A 21 -3.34 -0.76 -26.80
N PHE A 22 -2.81 -0.57 -25.58
CA PHE A 22 -1.55 -1.15 -25.15
C PHE A 22 -1.59 -2.68 -25.17
N ALA A 23 -2.70 -3.30 -24.77
CA ALA A 23 -2.87 -4.75 -24.79
C ALA A 23 -2.68 -5.36 -26.19
N ARG A 24 -2.98 -4.60 -27.26
CA ARG A 24 -2.87 -5.07 -28.65
C ARG A 24 -1.45 -5.03 -29.20
N SER A 25 -0.63 -4.09 -28.75
CA SER A 25 0.73 -3.89 -29.28
C SER A 25 1.59 -3.09 -28.29
N PRO A 26 2.01 -3.68 -27.17
CA PRO A 26 2.86 -2.99 -26.22
C PRO A 26 4.28 -2.87 -26.76
N ARG A 27 4.91 -1.71 -26.56
CA ARG A 27 6.30 -1.44 -26.98
C ARG A 27 7.23 -1.06 -25.83
N SER A 28 6.77 -1.23 -24.60
CA SER A 28 7.53 -0.96 -23.38
C SER A 28 6.98 -1.78 -22.21
N ASP A 29 7.80 -1.98 -21.17
CA ASP A 29 7.39 -2.64 -19.91
C ASP A 29 6.13 -1.99 -19.32
N TYR A 30 6.11 -0.64 -19.29
CA TYR A 30 4.95 0.15 -18.87
C TYR A 30 3.68 -0.17 -19.65
N ALA A 31 3.75 -0.14 -20.98
CA ALA A 31 2.61 -0.39 -21.83
C ALA A 31 2.13 -1.85 -21.72
N ALA A 32 3.05 -2.81 -21.69
CA ALA A 32 2.71 -4.22 -21.53
C ALA A 32 2.01 -4.48 -20.19
N TRP A 33 2.50 -3.88 -19.11
CA TRP A 33 1.88 -3.98 -17.79
C TRP A 33 0.47 -3.39 -17.79
N TRP A 34 0.29 -2.14 -18.24
CA TRP A 34 -1.02 -1.49 -18.27
C TRP A 34 -1.99 -2.17 -19.26
N GLY A 35 -1.48 -2.73 -20.35
CA GLY A 35 -2.27 -3.56 -21.26
C GLY A 35 -2.79 -4.83 -20.59
N ALA A 36 -1.94 -5.54 -19.84
CA ALA A 36 -2.33 -6.71 -19.08
C ALA A 36 -3.33 -6.37 -17.96
N VAL A 37 -3.12 -5.26 -17.24
CA VAL A 37 -4.07 -4.78 -16.22
C VAL A 37 -5.44 -4.51 -16.84
N GLY A 38 -5.51 -3.81 -17.97
CA GLY A 38 -6.78 -3.53 -18.65
C GLY A 38 -7.50 -4.80 -19.12
N LEU A 39 -6.76 -5.83 -19.54
CA LEU A 39 -7.33 -7.14 -19.87
C LEU A 39 -7.94 -7.79 -18.62
N MET A 40 -7.23 -7.82 -17.50
CA MET A 40 -7.76 -8.37 -16.24
C MET A 40 -8.99 -7.63 -15.72
N GLN A 41 -8.98 -6.29 -15.73
CA GLN A 41 -10.16 -5.52 -15.32
C GLN A 41 -11.37 -5.79 -16.22
N SER A 42 -11.14 -6.21 -17.46
CA SER A 42 -12.20 -6.61 -18.40
C SER A 42 -12.60 -8.09 -18.27
N GLY A 43 -12.10 -8.81 -17.25
CA GLY A 43 -12.35 -10.24 -17.02
C GLY A 43 -11.65 -11.17 -18.00
N LYS A 44 -10.56 -10.72 -18.64
CA LYS A 44 -9.81 -11.46 -19.68
C LYS A 44 -8.47 -11.99 -19.15
N ASP A 45 -8.50 -12.68 -18.02
CA ASP A 45 -7.30 -13.12 -17.30
C ASP A 45 -6.38 -14.03 -18.13
N GLU A 46 -6.95 -14.90 -18.99
CA GLU A 46 -6.16 -15.75 -19.89
C GLU A 46 -5.44 -14.93 -20.98
N GLU A 47 -6.10 -13.89 -21.52
CA GLU A 47 -5.45 -13.00 -22.49
C GLU A 47 -4.34 -12.19 -21.84
N ALA A 48 -4.55 -11.74 -20.60
CA ALA A 48 -3.54 -11.03 -19.79
C ALA A 48 -2.33 -11.93 -19.51
N LEU A 49 -2.55 -13.17 -19.07
CA LEU A 49 -1.50 -14.15 -18.83
C LEU A 49 -0.71 -14.41 -20.12
N GLY A 50 -1.40 -14.72 -21.23
CA GLY A 50 -0.75 -14.98 -22.51
C GLY A 50 0.03 -13.77 -23.03
N LEU A 51 -0.45 -12.54 -22.79
CA LEU A 51 0.30 -11.33 -23.10
C LEU A 51 1.60 -11.26 -22.30
N LEU A 52 1.53 -11.46 -20.98
CA LEU A 52 2.67 -11.38 -20.07
C LEU A 52 3.70 -12.48 -20.36
N GLU A 53 3.29 -13.72 -20.61
CA GLU A 53 4.19 -14.81 -21.00
C GLU A 53 4.93 -14.50 -22.31
N ARG A 54 4.23 -13.98 -23.33
CA ARG A 54 4.87 -13.61 -24.61
C ARG A 54 5.89 -12.49 -24.44
N VAL A 55 5.54 -11.40 -23.75
CA VAL A 55 6.49 -10.29 -23.54
C VAL A 55 7.65 -10.72 -22.66
N ARG A 56 7.44 -11.64 -21.72
CA ARG A 56 8.49 -12.19 -20.84
C ARG A 56 9.57 -12.94 -21.63
N VAL A 57 9.18 -13.66 -22.69
CA VAL A 57 10.12 -14.33 -23.60
C VAL A 57 10.88 -13.33 -24.46
N GLN A 58 10.20 -12.29 -24.95
CA GLN A 58 10.79 -11.29 -25.85
C GLN A 58 11.69 -10.28 -25.12
N HIS A 59 11.34 -9.94 -23.89
CA HIS A 59 11.95 -8.86 -23.10
C HIS A 59 12.26 -9.33 -21.67
N PRO A 60 13.30 -10.16 -21.50
CA PRO A 60 13.64 -10.68 -20.19
C PRO A 60 14.10 -9.62 -19.17
N GLU A 61 14.43 -8.42 -19.61
CA GLU A 61 14.83 -7.31 -18.76
C GLU A 61 13.65 -6.54 -18.13
N TRP A 62 12.43 -6.76 -18.60
CA TRP A 62 11.23 -6.04 -18.14
C TRP A 62 10.78 -6.54 -16.76
N LYS A 63 11.02 -5.72 -15.73
CA LYS A 63 10.81 -6.09 -14.33
C LYS A 63 9.35 -6.00 -13.91
N ARG A 64 8.61 -5.01 -14.41
CA ARG A 64 7.23 -4.75 -13.98
C ARG A 64 6.29 -5.84 -14.48
N THR A 65 6.39 -6.19 -15.76
CA THR A 65 5.67 -7.33 -16.34
C THR A 65 6.09 -8.66 -15.74
N LYS A 66 7.39 -8.86 -15.39
CA LYS A 66 7.84 -10.05 -14.64
C LYS A 66 7.12 -10.19 -13.29
N ARG A 67 7.08 -9.11 -12.49
CA ARG A 67 6.40 -9.13 -11.18
C ARG A 67 4.90 -9.40 -11.30
N PHE A 68 4.27 -8.84 -12.33
CA PHE A 68 2.84 -9.04 -12.55
C PHE A 68 2.53 -10.46 -13.06
N LEU A 69 3.38 -11.02 -13.92
CA LEU A 69 3.28 -12.42 -14.33
C LEU A 69 3.38 -13.34 -13.11
N ALA A 70 4.29 -13.05 -12.17
CA ALA A 70 4.39 -13.80 -10.92
C ALA A 70 3.10 -13.73 -10.11
N THR A 71 2.45 -12.56 -9.99
CA THR A 71 1.12 -12.43 -9.35
C THR A 71 0.07 -13.34 -9.99
N LEU A 72 0.04 -13.46 -11.33
CA LEU A 72 -0.92 -14.36 -11.99
C LEU A 72 -0.57 -15.83 -11.83
N TYR A 73 0.72 -16.17 -11.80
CA TYR A 73 1.15 -17.52 -11.47
C TYR A 73 0.81 -17.90 -10.04
N LEU A 74 0.96 -17.00 -9.07
CA LEU A 74 0.60 -17.28 -7.67
C LEU A 74 -0.86 -17.73 -7.51
N ARG A 75 -1.78 -17.20 -8.31
CA ARG A 75 -3.21 -17.61 -8.31
C ARG A 75 -3.46 -19.01 -8.88
N ARG A 76 -2.46 -19.65 -9.49
CA ARG A 76 -2.60 -20.93 -10.22
C ARG A 76 -1.59 -21.97 -9.78
N ASP A 77 -0.31 -21.63 -9.89
CA ASP A 77 0.85 -22.47 -9.63
C ASP A 77 1.99 -21.58 -9.05
N PRO A 78 2.08 -21.48 -7.70
CA PRO A 78 3.10 -20.68 -7.04
C PRO A 78 4.55 -21.04 -7.42
N GLU A 79 4.82 -22.29 -7.79
CA GLU A 79 6.17 -22.72 -8.16
C GLU A 79 6.63 -22.09 -9.48
N LYS A 80 5.70 -21.76 -10.40
CA LYS A 80 6.05 -20.96 -11.59
C LYS A 80 6.48 -19.54 -11.23
N ALA A 81 5.88 -18.94 -10.20
CA ALA A 81 6.29 -17.63 -9.72
C ALA A 81 7.71 -17.69 -9.13
N VAL A 82 8.01 -18.72 -8.32
CA VAL A 82 9.37 -18.98 -7.79
C VAL A 82 10.38 -19.18 -8.92
N HIS A 83 10.02 -19.97 -9.95
CA HIS A 83 10.90 -20.23 -11.09
C HIS A 83 11.26 -18.96 -11.87
N LEU A 84 10.37 -17.98 -11.99
CA LEU A 84 10.68 -16.70 -12.63
C LEU A 84 11.85 -15.96 -11.97
N TYR A 85 12.04 -16.15 -10.67
CA TYR A 85 13.07 -15.49 -9.87
C TYR A 85 14.25 -16.40 -9.53
N THR A 86 14.33 -17.58 -10.14
CA THR A 86 15.40 -18.56 -9.87
C THR A 86 16.26 -18.80 -11.13
N PRO A 87 17.57 -18.51 -11.11
CA PRO A 87 18.30 -17.79 -10.06
C PRO A 87 17.95 -16.29 -10.05
N PRO A 88 18.02 -15.61 -8.89
CA PRO A 88 17.77 -14.18 -8.80
C PRO A 88 18.94 -13.39 -9.42
N THR A 89 18.62 -12.27 -10.07
CA THR A 89 19.62 -11.44 -10.79
C THR A 89 20.17 -10.27 -9.97
N GLY A 90 19.73 -10.11 -8.72
CA GLY A 90 20.24 -9.12 -7.78
C GLY A 90 19.36 -8.99 -6.54
N ILE A 91 19.77 -8.12 -5.62
CA ILE A 91 19.20 -8.01 -4.26
C ILE A 91 17.67 -7.86 -4.20
N TRP A 92 17.05 -7.12 -5.13
CA TRP A 92 15.59 -6.99 -5.19
C TRP A 92 14.89 -8.29 -5.59
N GLU A 93 15.51 -9.08 -6.47
CA GLU A 93 14.98 -10.39 -6.85
C GLU A 93 15.23 -11.44 -5.77
N GLU A 94 16.31 -11.32 -4.99
CA GLU A 94 16.53 -12.16 -3.81
C GLU A 94 15.50 -11.88 -2.72
N LEU A 95 15.22 -10.60 -2.43
CA LEU A 95 14.12 -10.20 -1.55
C LEU A 95 12.79 -10.76 -2.05
N THR A 96 12.48 -10.57 -3.34
CA THR A 96 11.22 -11.05 -3.92
C THR A 96 11.12 -12.57 -3.88
N LEU A 97 12.20 -13.29 -4.18
CA LEU A 97 12.25 -14.75 -4.11
C LEU A 97 12.04 -15.24 -2.67
N GLY A 98 12.66 -14.57 -1.69
CA GLY A 98 12.43 -14.84 -0.28
C GLY A 98 10.97 -14.64 0.13
N ASP A 99 10.36 -13.53 -0.30
CA ASP A 99 8.95 -13.23 -0.04
C ASP A 99 8.02 -14.26 -0.70
N LEU A 100 8.30 -14.69 -1.94
CA LEU A 100 7.55 -15.74 -2.65
C LEU A 100 7.60 -17.07 -1.89
N LEU A 101 8.80 -17.50 -1.49
CA LEU A 101 9.01 -18.77 -0.78
C LEU A 101 8.33 -18.76 0.59
N TYR A 102 8.47 -17.68 1.34
CA TYR A 102 7.95 -17.55 2.69
C TYR A 102 6.42 -17.41 2.71
N PHE A 103 5.87 -16.43 2.02
CA PHE A 103 4.45 -16.07 2.14
C PHE A 103 3.52 -16.90 1.26
N PHE A 104 4.01 -17.46 0.15
CA PHE A 104 3.13 -18.09 -0.85
C PHE A 104 3.41 -19.57 -1.07
N CYS A 105 4.63 -20.05 -0.79
CA CYS A 105 4.98 -21.46 -0.92
C CYS A 105 5.15 -22.18 0.44
N HIS A 106 5.05 -21.46 1.56
CA HIS A 106 5.25 -22.00 2.93
C HIS A 106 6.62 -22.69 3.12
N ARG A 107 7.65 -22.23 2.41
CA ARG A 107 9.04 -22.73 2.47
C ARG A 107 9.88 -21.74 3.27
N GLU A 108 9.53 -21.60 4.54
CA GLU A 108 10.02 -20.51 5.40
C GLU A 108 11.55 -20.47 5.52
N GLU A 109 12.20 -21.61 5.76
CA GLU A 109 13.66 -21.68 5.92
C GLU A 109 14.41 -21.23 4.66
N GLU A 110 13.89 -21.61 3.48
CA GLU A 110 14.48 -21.21 2.20
C GLU A 110 14.26 -19.71 1.94
N GLY A 111 13.07 -19.20 2.24
CA GLY A 111 12.77 -17.78 2.13
C GLY A 111 13.68 -16.92 3.03
N ILE A 112 13.83 -17.34 4.29
CA ILE A 112 14.75 -16.71 5.26
C ILE A 112 16.20 -16.79 4.77
N GLY A 113 16.61 -17.91 4.17
CA GLY A 113 17.94 -18.07 3.58
C GLY A 113 18.24 -17.00 2.51
N TRP A 114 17.28 -16.74 1.63
CA TRP A 114 17.41 -15.69 0.60
C TRP A 114 17.44 -14.28 1.19
N TRP A 115 16.62 -13.99 2.21
CA TRP A 115 16.68 -12.70 2.90
C TRP A 115 18.03 -12.48 3.58
N LYS A 116 18.61 -13.50 4.22
CA LYS A 116 19.95 -13.42 4.83
C LYS A 116 21.02 -13.16 3.79
N LYS A 117 20.98 -13.87 2.66
CA LYS A 117 21.90 -13.66 1.55
C LYS A 117 21.81 -12.22 1.01
N ALA A 118 20.60 -11.74 0.73
CA ALA A 118 20.38 -10.38 0.27
C ALA A 118 20.88 -9.34 1.27
N TYR A 119 20.73 -9.60 2.57
CA TYR A 119 21.20 -8.73 3.64
C TYR A 119 22.72 -8.57 3.67
N GLU A 120 23.47 -9.62 3.34
CA GLU A 120 24.95 -9.57 3.24
C GLU A 120 25.44 -8.68 2.08
N GLU A 121 24.63 -8.53 1.03
CA GLU A 121 24.96 -7.75 -0.18
C GLU A 121 24.51 -6.28 -0.11
N ILE A 122 23.88 -5.84 0.99
CA ILE A 122 23.39 -4.46 1.15
C ILE A 122 24.53 -3.45 1.07
N ASP A 123 24.38 -2.44 0.19
CA ASP A 123 25.15 -1.21 0.29
C ASP A 123 24.59 -0.31 1.40
N TRP A 124 25.25 -0.33 2.55
CA TRP A 124 24.84 0.43 3.71
C TRP A 124 25.00 1.95 3.55
N LYS A 125 25.77 2.43 2.57
CA LYS A 125 25.94 3.87 2.31
C LYS A 125 24.66 4.51 1.78
N THR A 126 23.86 3.74 1.04
CA THR A 126 22.62 4.17 0.38
C THR A 126 21.37 3.55 1.01
N ALA A 127 21.49 2.93 2.20
CA ALA A 127 20.40 2.18 2.85
C ALA A 127 19.11 2.97 3.14
N ARG A 128 19.17 4.31 3.14
CA ARG A 128 18.01 5.20 3.30
C ARG A 128 17.27 5.49 1.99
N GLU A 129 17.83 5.09 0.85
CA GLU A 129 17.21 5.31 -0.46
C GLU A 129 16.08 4.28 -0.70
N LEU A 130 15.03 4.66 -1.44
CA LEU A 130 13.86 3.79 -1.64
C LEU A 130 14.16 2.58 -2.53
N ASP A 131 15.09 2.74 -3.47
CA ASP A 131 15.62 1.73 -4.38
C ASP A 131 16.71 0.85 -3.74
N ASN A 132 17.02 1.06 -2.46
CA ASN A 132 17.79 0.14 -1.63
C ASN A 132 16.83 -0.67 -0.71
N PRO A 133 16.86 -2.02 -0.74
CA PRO A 133 15.93 -2.85 0.03
C PRO A 133 16.32 -3.04 1.50
N ALA A 134 17.34 -2.33 2.03
CA ALA A 134 17.86 -2.55 3.38
C ALA A 134 16.77 -2.51 4.48
N ARG A 135 15.91 -1.49 4.48
CA ARG A 135 14.80 -1.38 5.45
C ARG A 135 13.83 -2.55 5.36
N LEU A 136 13.59 -3.05 4.14
CA LEU A 136 12.69 -4.17 3.89
C LEU A 136 13.29 -5.44 4.49
N LEU A 137 14.54 -5.74 4.14
CA LEU A 137 15.27 -6.91 4.65
C LEU A 137 15.39 -6.90 6.18
N LEU A 138 15.69 -5.74 6.78
CA LEU A 138 15.71 -5.58 8.23
C LEU A 138 14.35 -5.91 8.85
N LYS A 139 13.25 -5.42 8.27
CA LYS A 139 11.89 -5.72 8.74
C LYS A 139 11.57 -7.22 8.67
N ARG A 140 11.97 -7.91 7.58
CA ARG A 140 11.79 -9.37 7.46
C ARG A 140 12.59 -10.09 8.55
N LEU A 141 13.89 -9.83 8.61
CA LEU A 141 14.81 -10.54 9.49
C LEU A 141 14.51 -10.28 10.96
N CYS A 142 14.29 -9.02 11.35
CA CYS A 142 13.90 -8.66 12.71
C CYS A 142 12.63 -9.40 13.16
N ARG A 143 11.62 -9.49 12.29
CA ARG A 143 10.36 -10.17 12.64
C ARG A 143 10.54 -11.66 12.86
N VAL A 144 11.33 -12.33 12.03
CA VAL A 144 11.50 -13.79 12.14
C VAL A 144 12.53 -14.20 13.19
N THR A 145 13.51 -13.35 13.52
CA THR A 145 14.53 -13.67 14.52
C THR A 145 14.23 -13.11 15.91
N GLY A 146 13.46 -12.03 16.01
CA GLY A 146 13.34 -11.25 17.24
C GLY A 146 14.65 -10.63 17.71
N ASP A 147 15.64 -10.47 16.81
CA ASP A 147 16.96 -9.97 17.16
C ASP A 147 16.91 -8.44 17.43
N PRO A 148 17.19 -7.99 18.67
CA PRO A 148 17.14 -6.58 19.01
C PRO A 148 18.15 -5.75 18.20
N VAL A 149 19.30 -6.31 17.80
CA VAL A 149 20.30 -5.57 17.01
C VAL A 149 19.76 -5.23 15.62
N LEU A 150 18.97 -6.13 15.01
CA LEU A 150 18.31 -5.86 13.74
C LEU A 150 17.20 -4.82 13.89
N LEU A 151 16.44 -4.86 14.98
CA LEU A 151 15.41 -3.85 15.27
C LEU A 151 16.01 -2.45 15.43
N GLU A 152 17.11 -2.33 16.16
CA GLU A 152 17.81 -1.06 16.33
C GLU A 152 18.34 -0.53 15.00
N ARG A 153 18.95 -1.40 14.19
CA ARG A 153 19.42 -1.02 12.86
C ARG A 153 18.27 -0.60 11.94
N PHE A 154 17.10 -1.21 12.08
CA PHE A 154 15.90 -0.80 11.37
C PHE A 154 15.44 0.59 11.84
N ALA A 155 15.43 0.84 13.15
CA ALA A 155 15.05 2.12 13.73
C ALA A 155 15.96 3.28 13.28
N GLU A 156 17.24 3.03 13.04
CA GLU A 156 18.20 4.02 12.49
C GLU A 156 17.91 4.45 11.04
N LEU A 157 17.17 3.62 10.30
CA LEU A 157 16.82 3.86 8.90
C LEU A 157 15.42 4.45 8.75
N ASP A 158 14.41 3.78 9.29
CA ASP A 158 13.01 4.07 9.01
C ASP A 158 12.11 3.60 10.15
N THR A 159 11.66 4.56 10.95
CA THR A 159 10.72 4.33 12.06
C THR A 159 9.27 4.59 11.65
N ASP A 160 9.02 5.11 10.45
CA ASP A 160 7.67 5.44 10.00
C ASP A 160 6.97 4.21 9.38
N ASN A 161 7.77 3.22 8.95
CA ASN A 161 7.31 1.88 8.54
C ASN A 161 7.24 0.87 9.72
N PHE A 162 7.33 1.33 10.97
CA PHE A 162 7.12 0.46 12.13
C PHE A 162 5.63 0.20 12.34
N ARG A 163 5.26 -1.05 12.61
CA ARG A 163 3.94 -1.38 13.17
C ARG A 163 3.92 -1.13 14.68
N GLN A 164 2.76 -1.20 15.31
CA GLN A 164 2.60 -0.89 16.73
C GLN A 164 3.52 -1.71 17.63
N GLN A 165 3.66 -3.01 17.38
CA GLN A 165 4.55 -3.85 18.19
C GLN A 165 6.04 -3.49 18.01
N ASP A 166 6.50 -3.14 16.81
CA ASP A 166 7.90 -2.76 16.58
C ASP A 166 8.26 -1.48 17.37
N ILE A 167 7.28 -0.55 17.50
CA ILE A 167 7.41 0.65 18.33
C ILE A 167 7.57 0.28 19.80
N VAL A 168 6.74 -0.65 20.30
CA VAL A 168 6.80 -1.11 21.69
C VAL A 168 8.13 -1.81 21.99
N ASP A 169 8.52 -2.74 21.13
CA ASP A 169 9.76 -3.51 21.31
C ASP A 169 10.98 -2.59 21.33
N TYR A 170 11.01 -1.59 20.43
CA TYR A 170 12.11 -0.62 20.41
C TYR A 170 12.09 0.33 21.61
N ALA A 171 10.91 0.79 22.05
CA ALA A 171 10.78 1.60 23.26
C ALA A 171 11.26 0.84 24.51
N ASP A 172 10.98 -0.45 24.60
CA ASP A 172 11.46 -1.31 25.69
C ASP A 172 12.98 -1.50 25.66
N ILE A 173 13.58 -1.66 24.47
CA ILE A 173 15.05 -1.71 24.33
C ILE A 173 15.67 -0.41 24.85
N LEU A 174 15.14 0.75 24.46
CA LEU A 174 15.63 2.05 24.92
C LEU A 174 15.47 2.20 26.45
N ALA A 175 14.31 1.84 26.99
CA ALA A 175 14.04 1.90 28.42
C ALA A 175 14.97 0.98 29.23
N SER A 176 15.25 -0.23 28.73
CA SER A 176 16.18 -1.18 29.37
C SER A 176 17.61 -0.65 29.53
N ARG A 177 17.98 0.34 28.70
CA ARG A 177 19.28 1.03 28.74
C ARG A 177 19.26 2.33 29.54
N GLY A 178 18.12 2.66 30.15
CA GLY A 178 17.90 3.92 30.86
C GLY A 178 17.65 5.12 29.94
N GLU A 179 17.45 4.91 28.63
CA GLU A 179 17.19 5.98 27.65
C GLU A 179 15.70 6.37 27.62
N MET A 180 15.14 6.68 28.80
CA MET A 180 13.69 6.89 28.99
C MET A 180 13.14 8.04 28.13
N ASP A 181 13.91 9.11 27.92
CA ASP A 181 13.49 10.23 27.07
C ASP A 181 13.29 9.81 25.61
N LYS A 182 14.18 8.94 25.10
CA LYS A 182 14.06 8.41 23.73
C LYS A 182 12.91 7.41 23.62
N ALA A 183 12.71 6.56 24.63
CA ALA A 183 11.57 5.65 24.67
C ALA A 183 10.24 6.43 24.65
N LYS A 184 10.16 7.51 25.43
CA LYS A 184 9.01 8.41 25.44
C LYS A 184 8.79 9.09 24.09
N GLU A 185 9.86 9.58 23.47
CA GLU A 185 9.79 10.18 22.13
C GLU A 185 9.30 9.18 21.08
N MET A 186 9.79 7.94 21.13
CA MET A 186 9.37 6.88 20.22
C MET A 186 7.87 6.56 20.35
N LEU A 187 7.36 6.42 21.58
CA LEU A 187 5.92 6.21 21.80
C LEU A 187 5.09 7.44 21.40
N ASN A 188 5.56 8.66 21.66
CA ASN A 188 4.88 9.88 21.20
C ASN A 188 4.70 9.90 19.68
N ARG A 189 5.72 9.44 18.93
CA ARG A 189 5.63 9.28 17.47
C ARG A 189 4.64 8.19 17.10
N GLY A 190 4.66 7.06 17.82
CA GLY A 190 3.66 6.01 17.66
C GLY A 190 2.24 6.54 17.78
N PHE A 191 1.95 7.34 18.82
CA PHE A 191 0.63 7.96 19.00
C PHE A 191 0.26 8.99 17.94
N TYR A 192 1.21 9.57 17.22
CA TYR A 192 0.91 10.45 16.08
C TYR A 192 0.34 9.66 14.90
N ILE A 193 0.86 8.45 14.67
CA ILE A 193 0.51 7.55 13.58
C ILE A 193 -0.73 6.70 13.96
N TYR A 194 -0.68 6.05 15.12
CA TYR A 194 -1.66 5.10 15.64
C TYR A 194 -2.38 5.70 16.86
N ARG A 195 -3.42 6.50 16.61
CA ARG A 195 -4.02 7.35 17.67
C ARG A 195 -4.95 6.53 18.55
N GLY A 196 -4.68 6.54 19.85
CA GLY A 196 -5.48 5.77 20.81
C GLY A 196 -5.25 4.26 20.74
N ASP A 197 -4.13 3.84 20.13
CA ASP A 197 -3.80 2.42 20.02
C ASP A 197 -3.59 1.78 21.41
N PRO A 198 -4.24 0.64 21.70
CA PRO A 198 -4.19 0.02 23.02
C PRO A 198 -2.82 -0.56 23.36
N VAL A 199 -2.05 -1.03 22.37
CA VAL A 199 -0.72 -1.63 22.57
C VAL A 199 0.28 -0.55 22.96
N LEU A 200 0.24 0.59 22.25
CA LEU A 200 1.06 1.76 22.60
C LEU A 200 0.68 2.33 23.96
N THR A 201 -0.63 2.41 24.26
CA THR A 201 -1.14 2.90 25.55
C THR A 201 -0.66 2.03 26.71
N ALA A 202 -0.74 0.71 26.59
CA ALA A 202 -0.25 -0.20 27.61
C ALA A 202 1.26 -0.06 27.83
N CYS A 203 2.06 0.12 26.77
CA CYS A 203 3.50 0.37 26.89
C CYS A 203 3.80 1.70 27.60
N TRP A 204 3.07 2.76 27.25
CA TRP A 204 3.21 4.08 27.88
C TRP A 204 2.95 4.04 29.39
N GLU A 205 1.88 3.35 29.80
CA GLU A 205 1.52 3.16 31.20
C GLU A 205 2.56 2.30 31.94
N LYS A 206 2.98 1.18 31.32
CA LYS A 206 4.02 0.29 31.84
C LYS A 206 5.33 1.04 32.12
N LEU A 207 5.73 1.94 31.23
CA LEU A 207 6.96 2.74 31.38
C LEU A 207 6.81 3.95 32.32
N GLY A 208 5.61 4.17 32.88
CA GLY A 208 5.39 5.17 33.92
C GLY A 208 5.41 6.62 33.43
N PHE A 209 5.08 6.87 32.16
CA PHE A 209 5.15 8.22 31.58
C PHE A 209 4.01 9.16 32.00
N GLY A 210 3.04 8.67 32.77
CA GLY A 210 1.92 9.44 33.30
C GLY A 210 0.85 9.71 32.24
N GLN A 211 0.37 10.95 32.15
CA GLN A 211 -0.70 11.31 31.21
C GLN A 211 -0.24 11.10 29.75
N LEU A 212 -1.12 10.53 28.94
CA LEU A 212 -0.91 10.38 27.50
C LEU A 212 -0.67 11.74 26.83
N PRO A 213 0.15 11.79 25.77
CA PRO A 213 0.39 13.02 25.03
C PRO A 213 -0.92 13.56 24.44
N PRO A 214 -1.06 14.89 24.26
CA PRO A 214 -2.25 15.45 23.64
C PRO A 214 -2.25 15.15 22.14
N TYR A 215 -3.14 14.27 21.70
CA TYR A 215 -3.43 14.02 20.29
C TYR A 215 -4.94 14.04 20.03
N LYS A 216 -5.33 14.41 18.81
CA LYS A 216 -6.74 14.46 18.41
C LYS A 216 -7.21 13.08 17.97
N VAL A 217 -7.93 12.38 18.85
CA VAL A 217 -8.67 11.17 18.50
C VAL A 217 -9.97 11.57 17.82
N LYS A 218 -10.31 10.91 16.71
CA LYS A 218 -11.64 11.00 16.13
C LYS A 218 -12.54 10.00 16.83
N THR A 219 -13.76 10.40 17.14
CA THR A 219 -14.78 9.53 17.73
C THR A 219 -15.97 9.50 16.80
N SER A 220 -16.52 8.32 16.54
CA SER A 220 -17.83 8.22 15.88
C SER A 220 -18.91 8.65 16.87
N GLU A 221 -19.63 9.72 16.56
CA GLU A 221 -20.84 10.14 17.29
C GLU A 221 -22.11 9.46 16.73
N THR A 222 -21.95 8.55 15.76
CA THR A 222 -23.06 7.88 15.09
C THR A 222 -23.34 6.53 15.73
N ALA A 223 -24.59 6.31 16.12
CA ALA A 223 -25.10 5.02 16.58
C ALA A 223 -25.00 3.97 15.46
N ALA A 224 -24.14 2.98 15.65
CA ALA A 224 -23.92 1.87 14.73
C ALA A 224 -23.29 0.69 15.47
N VAL A 225 -23.78 -0.52 15.19
CA VAL A 225 -23.11 -1.75 15.62
C VAL A 225 -22.01 -2.08 14.61
N ARG A 226 -20.81 -2.35 15.11
CA ARG A 226 -19.59 -2.57 14.31
C ARG A 226 -18.95 -3.90 14.68
N HIS A 227 -18.80 -4.80 13.72
CA HIS A 227 -18.10 -6.06 13.91
C HIS A 227 -16.82 -6.08 13.07
N ASN A 228 -15.68 -6.08 13.76
CA ASN A 228 -14.38 -6.22 13.11
C ASN A 228 -14.14 -7.69 12.76
N VAL A 229 -13.85 -7.97 11.49
CA VAL A 229 -13.62 -9.32 11.01
C VAL A 229 -12.11 -9.53 10.88
N TYR A 230 -11.55 -10.40 11.73
CA TYR A 230 -10.14 -10.79 11.62
C TYR A 230 -9.95 -11.72 10.42
N THR A 231 -9.12 -11.32 9.46
CA THR A 231 -8.87 -12.08 8.24
C THR A 231 -7.48 -12.71 8.19
N GLY A 232 -6.58 -12.31 9.09
CA GLY A 232 -5.15 -12.47 8.87
C GLY A 232 -4.69 -11.66 7.65
N LEU A 233 -3.54 -12.02 7.08
CA LEU A 233 -3.00 -11.36 5.89
C LEU A 233 -3.79 -11.79 4.64
N LEU A 234 -4.50 -10.85 4.04
CA LEU A 234 -5.05 -11.00 2.70
C LEU A 234 -3.99 -10.64 1.65
N THR A 235 -3.93 -11.41 0.58
CA THR A 235 -2.89 -11.33 -0.46
C THR A 235 -3.51 -11.36 -1.86
N GLU A 236 -2.67 -11.25 -2.90
CA GLU A 236 -3.08 -11.37 -4.31
C GLU A 236 -3.66 -12.74 -4.71
N VAL A 237 -3.52 -13.76 -3.85
CA VAL A 237 -4.10 -15.09 -4.04
C VAL A 237 -5.36 -15.33 -3.20
N SER A 238 -5.70 -14.40 -2.31
CA SER A 238 -6.89 -14.52 -1.48
C SER A 238 -8.16 -14.41 -2.33
N ASP A 239 -9.07 -15.38 -2.19
CA ASP A 239 -10.41 -15.30 -2.76
C ASP A 239 -11.29 -14.38 -1.91
N LEU A 240 -11.17 -13.08 -2.18
CA LEU A 240 -11.93 -12.05 -1.47
C LEU A 240 -13.45 -12.24 -1.60
N ALA A 241 -13.93 -12.77 -2.73
CA ALA A 241 -15.36 -13.06 -2.91
C ALA A 241 -15.83 -14.11 -1.91
N SER A 242 -15.09 -15.22 -1.77
CA SER A 242 -15.41 -16.24 -0.76
C SER A 242 -15.31 -15.73 0.68
N VAL A 243 -14.38 -14.82 0.98
CA VAL A 243 -14.30 -14.19 2.31
C VAL A 243 -15.53 -13.33 2.57
N VAL A 244 -15.88 -12.45 1.63
CA VAL A 244 -17.05 -11.56 1.72
C VAL A 244 -18.35 -12.35 1.81
N ASP A 245 -18.48 -13.45 1.07
CA ASP A 245 -19.66 -14.31 1.12
C ASP A 245 -19.87 -14.94 2.49
N LYS A 246 -18.79 -15.38 3.14
CA LYS A 246 -18.86 -15.92 4.51
C LYS A 246 -19.31 -14.85 5.49
N VAL A 247 -18.72 -13.66 5.40
CA VAL A 247 -19.08 -12.51 6.25
C VAL A 247 -20.55 -12.12 6.01
N HIS A 248 -21.00 -12.09 4.76
CA HIS A 248 -22.39 -11.78 4.44
C HIS A 248 -23.38 -12.84 4.96
N GLN A 249 -23.01 -14.13 4.93
CA GLN A 249 -23.85 -15.19 5.51
C GLN A 249 -24.01 -15.05 7.03
N GLU A 250 -22.96 -14.61 7.72
CA GLU A 250 -22.98 -14.35 9.16
C GLU A 250 -23.76 -13.06 9.50
N TYR A 251 -23.62 -12.03 8.67
CA TYR A 251 -24.26 -10.72 8.85
C TYR A 251 -25.11 -10.34 7.62
N PRO A 252 -26.27 -10.98 7.39
CA PRO A 252 -27.05 -10.85 6.16
C PRO A 252 -27.60 -9.44 5.91
N THR A 253 -27.79 -8.64 6.97
CA THR A 253 -28.30 -7.27 6.88
C THR A 253 -27.19 -6.20 6.95
N GLY A 254 -25.97 -6.62 7.29
CA GLY A 254 -24.84 -5.73 7.50
C GLY A 254 -24.25 -5.19 6.21
N ILE A 255 -23.67 -3.99 6.32
CA ILE A 255 -22.84 -3.42 5.26
C ILE A 255 -21.43 -3.92 5.49
N VAL A 256 -20.94 -4.75 4.56
CA VAL A 256 -19.57 -5.26 4.57
C VAL A 256 -18.66 -4.18 4.01
N THR A 257 -17.90 -3.53 4.89
CA THR A 257 -16.91 -2.53 4.49
C THR A 257 -15.56 -3.21 4.27
N ILE A 258 -14.82 -2.79 3.25
CA ILE A 258 -13.53 -3.38 2.86
C ILE A 258 -12.51 -2.25 2.69
N ALA A 259 -11.37 -2.36 3.36
CA ALA A 259 -10.26 -1.42 3.18
C ALA A 259 -9.79 -1.38 1.71
N SER A 260 -9.66 -0.17 1.16
CA SER A 260 -9.24 0.07 -0.23
C SER A 260 -7.87 -0.54 -0.56
N SER A 261 -6.95 -0.52 0.41
CA SER A 261 -5.63 -1.11 0.29
C SER A 261 -5.69 -2.61 0.07
N VAL A 262 -6.47 -3.32 0.89
CA VAL A 262 -6.66 -4.77 0.77
C VAL A 262 -7.36 -5.15 -0.53
N MET A 263 -8.36 -4.37 -0.97
CA MET A 263 -8.96 -4.59 -2.28
C MET A 263 -7.91 -4.51 -3.40
N THR A 264 -7.03 -3.50 -3.35
CA THR A 264 -5.94 -3.31 -4.32
C THR A 264 -4.92 -4.46 -4.28
N MET A 265 -4.58 -4.95 -3.08
CA MET A 265 -3.73 -6.13 -2.89
C MET A 265 -4.34 -7.37 -3.55
N CYS A 266 -5.61 -7.67 -3.24
CA CYS A 266 -6.31 -8.83 -3.80
C CYS A 266 -6.48 -8.73 -5.32
N GLU A 267 -6.69 -7.54 -5.87
CA GLU A 267 -6.74 -7.29 -7.32
C GLU A 267 -5.38 -7.50 -8.00
N GLY A 268 -4.27 -7.34 -7.26
CA GLY A 268 -2.91 -7.50 -7.77
C GLY A 268 -2.39 -6.30 -8.56
N THR A 269 -2.94 -5.11 -8.31
CA THR A 269 -2.69 -3.86 -9.07
C THR A 269 -1.70 -2.92 -8.37
N LEU A 270 -1.03 -3.41 -7.31
CA LEU A 270 0.00 -2.69 -6.55
C LEU A 270 1.16 -2.23 -7.45
N LEU A 271 1.71 -1.05 -7.14
CA LEU A 271 2.84 -0.47 -7.86
C LEU A 271 4.14 -0.69 -7.06
N TRP A 272 4.91 -1.71 -7.44
CA TRP A 272 6.13 -2.11 -6.73
C TRP A 272 7.29 -1.14 -6.98
N VAL A 273 7.89 -0.60 -5.90
CA VAL A 273 8.99 0.38 -5.96
C VAL A 273 10.17 -0.14 -6.77
N GLY A 274 10.58 -1.41 -6.58
CA GLY A 274 11.67 -2.03 -7.33
C GLY A 274 11.41 -2.26 -8.83
N THR A 275 10.18 -2.03 -9.30
CA THR A 275 9.77 -2.21 -10.71
C THR A 275 9.39 -0.91 -11.42
N LEU A 276 9.07 0.14 -10.65
CA LEU A 276 8.70 1.43 -11.18
C LEU A 276 9.95 2.18 -11.69
N LYS A 277 9.80 2.89 -12.81
CA LYS A 277 10.85 3.75 -13.35
C LYS A 277 10.45 5.21 -13.19
N MET A 278 11.10 5.91 -12.28
CA MET A 278 10.84 7.34 -12.06
C MET A 278 11.19 8.15 -13.32
N SER A 279 10.23 8.96 -13.77
CA SER A 279 10.47 9.95 -14.82
C SER A 279 11.23 11.16 -14.27
N ARG A 280 11.91 11.90 -15.16
CA ARG A 280 12.54 13.19 -14.80
C ARG A 280 11.53 14.18 -14.23
N LEU A 281 10.30 14.14 -14.72
CA LEU A 281 9.21 14.99 -14.22
C LEU A 281 8.85 14.63 -12.77
N ALA A 282 8.72 13.35 -12.46
CA ALA A 282 8.46 12.88 -11.11
C ALA A 282 9.60 13.24 -10.14
N GLN A 283 10.85 13.08 -10.57
CA GLN A 283 12.03 13.51 -9.80
C GLN A 283 12.03 15.02 -9.53
N PHE A 284 11.62 15.81 -10.52
CA PHE A 284 11.55 17.26 -10.39
C PHE A 284 10.40 17.71 -9.46
N LEU A 285 9.21 17.14 -9.61
CA LEU A 285 8.02 17.54 -8.84
C LEU A 285 7.99 16.94 -7.43
N GLY A 286 8.60 15.77 -7.22
CA GLY A 286 8.55 15.03 -5.96
C GLY A 286 8.86 15.86 -4.71
N PRO A 287 9.97 16.62 -4.67
CA PRO A 287 10.32 17.48 -3.53
C PRO A 287 9.26 18.54 -3.16
N TYR A 288 8.34 18.89 -4.08
CA TYR A 288 7.33 19.92 -3.87
C TYR A 288 5.98 19.39 -3.35
N THR A 289 5.83 18.07 -3.20
CA THR A 289 4.58 17.41 -2.76
C THR A 289 4.29 17.56 -1.26
N GLY A 290 5.12 18.26 -0.50
CA GLY A 290 4.68 18.86 0.76
C GLY A 290 4.49 17.91 1.95
N HIS A 291 5.11 16.73 1.97
CA HIS A 291 5.24 15.94 3.20
C HIS A 291 6.33 16.50 4.15
N GLY A 292 7.03 17.57 3.75
CA GLY A 292 8.24 18.08 4.39
C GLY A 292 8.14 19.43 5.13
N ASN A 293 6.96 19.85 5.62
CA ASN A 293 6.80 21.15 6.31
C ASN A 293 6.14 21.07 7.70
N GLY A 294 5.98 19.88 8.27
CA GLY A 294 5.50 19.73 9.65
C GLY A 294 6.67 19.80 10.64
N THR A 295 6.59 20.67 11.65
CA THR A 295 7.64 20.89 12.68
C THR A 295 8.02 19.63 13.47
N PHE A 296 7.15 18.61 13.48
CA PHE A 296 7.38 17.32 14.17
C PHE A 296 7.94 16.20 13.27
N VAL A 297 7.94 16.37 11.93
CA VAL A 297 8.32 15.29 10.99
C VAL A 297 9.84 15.27 10.72
N HIS A 298 10.58 16.32 11.11
CA HIS A 298 11.97 16.52 10.69
C HIS A 298 13.06 16.36 11.76
N TRP A 299 12.71 16.01 13.00
CA TRP A 299 13.72 15.96 14.06
C TRP A 299 14.72 14.81 13.89
N TYR A 300 14.31 13.71 13.23
CA TYR A 300 15.16 12.59 12.84
C TYR A 300 15.03 12.31 11.33
N ASN A 301 15.59 13.16 10.47
CA ASN A 301 15.56 13.01 9.01
C ASN A 301 16.17 11.66 8.52
N GLY A 302 15.30 10.66 8.34
CA GLY A 302 15.52 9.41 7.59
C GLY A 302 14.49 9.18 6.48
N TYR A 303 13.44 10.01 6.42
CA TYR A 303 12.40 9.95 5.38
C TYR A 303 13.05 9.92 3.99
N PRO A 304 12.73 8.95 3.13
CA PRO A 304 13.39 8.87 1.84
C PRO A 304 13.06 10.12 1.04
N LYS A 305 14.09 10.90 0.69
CA LYS A 305 13.99 12.14 -0.10
C LYS A 305 13.24 11.98 -1.43
N HIS A 306 12.92 10.74 -1.83
CA HIS A 306 12.30 10.38 -3.09
C HIS A 306 10.88 9.82 -2.97
N GLU A 307 10.30 9.59 -1.79
CA GLU A 307 8.92 9.03 -1.69
C GLU A 307 7.91 9.90 -2.45
N GLY A 308 8.02 11.22 -2.30
CA GLY A 308 7.23 12.17 -3.06
C GLY A 308 7.38 12.01 -4.58
N ALA A 309 8.57 11.64 -5.08
CA ALA A 309 8.79 11.37 -6.50
C ALA A 309 8.10 10.07 -6.95
N TRP A 310 8.11 9.01 -6.14
CA TRP A 310 7.37 7.79 -6.46
C TRP A 310 5.86 8.02 -6.46
N LYS A 311 5.33 8.76 -5.48
CA LYS A 311 3.91 9.16 -5.46
C LYS A 311 3.55 9.99 -6.70
N VAL A 312 4.38 10.97 -7.10
CA VAL A 312 4.16 11.71 -8.36
C VAL A 312 4.22 10.79 -9.57
N GLN A 313 5.15 9.85 -9.62
CA GLN A 313 5.21 8.88 -10.71
C GLN A 313 3.91 8.07 -10.77
N ALA A 314 3.39 7.58 -9.64
CA ALA A 314 2.09 6.91 -9.60
C ALA A 314 0.95 7.82 -10.09
N TYR A 315 0.90 9.09 -9.67
CA TYR A 315 -0.11 10.04 -10.17
C TYR A 315 -0.03 10.24 -11.69
N ILE A 316 1.19 10.31 -12.26
CA ILE A 316 1.39 10.43 -13.70
C ILE A 316 0.84 9.21 -14.42
N GLU A 317 1.10 8.01 -13.90
CA GLU A 317 0.64 6.77 -14.51
C GLU A 317 -0.86 6.56 -14.39
N LEU A 318 -1.48 7.01 -13.29
CA LEU A 318 -2.91 6.80 -13.01
C LEU A 318 -3.79 7.88 -13.63
N ALA A 319 -3.43 9.15 -13.44
CA ALA A 319 -4.23 10.30 -13.89
C ALA A 319 -3.78 10.90 -15.23
N GLY A 320 -2.61 10.49 -15.73
CA GLY A 320 -1.99 11.06 -16.92
C GLY A 320 -1.12 12.29 -16.60
N THR A 321 -0.08 12.46 -17.41
CA THR A 321 0.92 13.53 -17.23
C THR A 321 0.28 14.92 -17.29
N PHE A 322 -0.69 15.13 -18.18
CA PHE A 322 -1.31 16.44 -18.37
C PHE A 322 -2.02 16.93 -17.11
N ARG A 323 -2.82 16.06 -16.48
CA ARG A 323 -3.56 16.41 -15.26
C ARG A 323 -2.62 16.69 -14.09
N VAL A 324 -1.54 15.94 -13.96
CA VAL A 324 -0.51 16.19 -12.94
C VAL A 324 0.15 17.56 -13.14
N LEU A 325 0.46 17.95 -14.38
CA LEU A 325 1.01 19.28 -14.67
C LEU A 325 0.02 20.39 -14.33
N LEU A 326 -1.27 20.22 -14.68
CA LEU A 326 -2.32 21.17 -14.31
C LEU A 326 -2.46 21.27 -12.78
N GLY A 327 -2.44 20.14 -12.06
CA GLY A 327 -2.50 20.10 -10.60
C GLY A 327 -1.29 20.78 -9.94
N ALA A 328 -0.09 20.58 -10.49
CA ALA A 328 1.12 21.27 -10.04
C ALA A 328 0.97 22.80 -10.25
N GLY A 329 0.48 23.24 -11.42
CA GLY A 329 0.18 24.65 -11.68
C GLY A 329 -0.88 25.23 -10.74
N ALA A 330 -1.96 24.48 -10.51
CA ALA A 330 -3.03 24.86 -9.58
C ALA A 330 -2.54 24.97 -8.13
N THR A 331 -1.53 24.18 -7.74
CA THR A 331 -0.89 24.29 -6.43
C THR A 331 -0.13 25.60 -6.27
N VAL A 332 0.56 26.05 -7.32
CA VAL A 332 1.25 27.35 -7.32
C VAL A 332 0.23 28.48 -7.17
N LEU A 333 -0.88 28.43 -7.93
CA LEU A 333 -1.96 29.41 -7.81
C LEU A 333 -2.64 29.38 -6.43
N GLY A 334 -2.93 28.18 -5.91
CA GLY A 334 -3.52 28.01 -4.57
C GLY A 334 -2.64 28.61 -3.48
N LYS A 335 -1.31 28.43 -3.55
CA LYS A 335 -0.37 29.07 -2.62
C LYS A 335 -0.43 30.60 -2.69
N LEU A 336 -0.54 31.18 -3.89
CA LEU A 336 -0.70 32.63 -4.06
C LEU A 336 -2.04 33.13 -3.47
N LEU A 337 -3.08 32.31 -3.52
CA LEU A 337 -4.41 32.60 -2.99
C LEU A 337 -4.62 32.10 -1.55
N HIS A 338 -3.57 31.62 -0.86
CA HIS A 338 -3.63 31.04 0.49
C HIS A 338 -4.61 29.86 0.66
N HIS A 339 -4.94 29.15 -0.43
CA HIS A 339 -5.76 27.94 -0.41
C HIS A 339 -4.90 26.68 -0.59
N LYS A 340 -5.20 25.64 0.20
CA LYS A 340 -4.54 24.33 0.15
C LYS A 340 -5.41 23.31 -0.61
N GLY A 341 -4.81 22.21 -1.07
CA GLY A 341 -5.55 21.07 -1.62
C GLY A 341 -5.91 21.13 -3.11
N TRP A 342 -5.55 22.21 -3.81
CA TRP A 342 -5.86 22.37 -5.24
C TRP A 342 -5.22 21.31 -6.14
N PHE A 343 -4.08 20.75 -5.73
CA PHE A 343 -3.48 19.59 -6.41
C PHE A 343 -4.48 18.44 -6.54
N TYR A 344 -5.01 17.98 -5.41
CA TYR A 344 -5.92 16.84 -5.34
C TYR A 344 -7.25 17.13 -6.03
N ALA A 345 -7.74 18.38 -5.98
CA ALA A 345 -8.94 18.78 -6.70
C ALA A 345 -8.80 18.65 -8.23
N VAL A 346 -7.60 18.87 -8.78
CA VAL A 346 -7.35 18.81 -10.23
C VAL A 346 -6.92 17.42 -10.69
N VAL A 347 -6.03 16.75 -9.94
CA VAL A 347 -5.56 15.41 -10.29
C VAL A 347 -6.67 14.36 -10.05
N GLY A 348 -7.54 14.63 -9.09
CA GLY A 348 -8.72 13.82 -8.79
C GLY A 348 -8.51 12.83 -7.64
N PRO A 349 -9.52 11.98 -7.36
CA PRO A 349 -9.54 11.05 -6.24
C PRO A 349 -8.32 10.11 -6.18
N VAL A 350 -7.79 9.72 -7.34
CA VAL A 350 -6.63 8.84 -7.44
C VAL A 350 -5.41 9.39 -6.69
N ALA A 351 -5.22 10.71 -6.65
CA ALA A 351 -4.08 11.31 -5.97
C ALA A 351 -4.18 11.23 -4.44
N LYS A 352 -5.40 11.13 -3.90
CA LYS A 352 -5.60 10.91 -2.47
C LYS A 352 -5.42 9.44 -2.09
N ALA A 353 -5.83 8.54 -2.97
CA ALA A 353 -5.81 7.10 -2.74
C ALA A 353 -4.41 6.49 -2.78
N VAL A 354 -3.43 7.09 -3.49
CA VAL A 354 -2.06 6.53 -3.52
C VAL A 354 -1.40 6.68 -2.15
N ASP A 355 -1.28 5.55 -1.45
CA ASP A 355 -0.51 5.43 -0.22
C ASP A 355 0.63 4.42 -0.33
N SER A 356 1.42 4.26 0.72
CA SER A 356 2.40 3.20 0.88
C SER A 356 1.92 2.18 1.91
N ASP A 357 1.96 0.90 1.56
CA ASP A 357 1.66 -0.14 2.53
C ASP A 357 2.81 -0.30 3.53
N LYS A 358 2.49 -0.77 4.73
CA LYS A 358 3.45 -1.11 5.78
C LYS A 358 3.42 -2.60 6.11
N VAL A 359 2.53 -3.39 5.52
CA VAL A 359 2.38 -4.81 5.84
C VAL A 359 3.28 -5.64 4.92
N MET A 360 4.05 -6.58 5.48
CA MET A 360 4.86 -7.51 4.66
C MET A 360 3.97 -8.56 3.96
N PRO A 361 4.28 -8.95 2.72
CA PRO A 361 5.40 -8.52 1.87
C PRO A 361 5.14 -7.27 1.01
N TYR A 362 4.07 -6.53 1.29
CA TYR A 362 3.59 -5.40 0.48
C TYR A 362 4.18 -4.05 0.85
N ASP A 363 5.00 -3.96 1.89
CA ASP A 363 5.69 -2.76 2.39
C ASP A 363 6.76 -2.18 1.43
N ALA A 364 6.79 -2.66 0.19
CA ALA A 364 7.60 -2.19 -0.92
C ALA A 364 6.77 -1.73 -2.12
N CYS A 365 5.50 -1.37 -1.91
CA CYS A 365 4.60 -0.93 -2.96
C CYS A 365 3.90 0.40 -2.64
N LEU A 366 3.46 1.07 -3.71
CA LEU A 366 2.43 2.08 -3.63
C LEU A 366 1.08 1.43 -3.94
N VAL A 367 0.08 1.84 -3.17
CA VAL A 367 -1.28 1.31 -3.18
C VAL A 367 -2.17 2.36 -3.85
N PRO A 368 -2.49 2.25 -5.14
CA PRO A 368 -3.27 3.28 -5.85
C PRO A 368 -4.75 3.36 -5.48
N GLY A 369 -5.25 2.46 -4.64
CA GLY A 369 -6.67 2.15 -4.53
C GLY A 369 -7.18 1.31 -5.71
N PRO A 370 -8.40 0.73 -5.61
CA PRO A 370 -8.95 -0.08 -6.69
C PRO A 370 -9.11 0.76 -7.95
N LEU A 371 -8.64 0.23 -9.07
CA LEU A 371 -8.60 0.98 -10.34
C LEU A 371 -9.99 1.17 -10.95
N ASP A 372 -10.96 0.33 -10.58
CA ASP A 372 -12.38 0.46 -10.94
C ASP A 372 -13.24 -0.01 -9.75
N VAL A 373 -13.41 0.89 -8.77
CA VAL A 373 -14.13 0.58 -7.51
C VAL A 373 -15.56 0.10 -7.78
N GLU A 374 -16.25 0.67 -8.76
CA GLU A 374 -17.62 0.30 -9.10
C GLU A 374 -17.69 -1.15 -9.59
N ALA A 375 -16.78 -1.54 -10.50
CA ALA A 375 -16.70 -2.92 -10.98
C ALA A 375 -16.37 -3.91 -9.85
N SER A 376 -15.44 -3.55 -8.95
CA SER A 376 -15.05 -4.38 -7.81
C SER A 376 -16.20 -4.57 -6.81
N VAL A 377 -16.89 -3.49 -6.45
CA VAL A 377 -18.11 -3.52 -5.62
C VAL A 377 -19.18 -4.40 -6.27
N ALA A 378 -19.46 -4.19 -7.56
CA ALA A 378 -20.46 -4.97 -8.28
C ALA A 378 -20.11 -6.47 -8.36
N ALA A 379 -18.82 -6.81 -8.51
CA ALA A 379 -18.36 -8.19 -8.56
C ALA A 379 -18.58 -8.93 -7.23
N LEU A 380 -18.32 -8.27 -6.10
CA LEU A 380 -18.51 -8.83 -4.76
C LEU A 380 -19.98 -8.85 -4.34
N ALA A 381 -20.79 -7.89 -4.79
CA ALA A 381 -22.20 -7.80 -4.46
C ALA A 381 -23.09 -8.86 -5.14
N ARG A 382 -22.56 -9.68 -6.07
CA ARG A 382 -23.33 -10.64 -6.90
C ARG A 382 -24.20 -11.62 -6.11
N LYS A 383 -23.81 -11.93 -4.87
CA LYS A 383 -24.55 -12.84 -3.98
C LYS A 383 -25.52 -12.13 -3.02
N GLY A 384 -25.80 -10.85 -3.25
CA GLY A 384 -26.74 -10.05 -2.45
C GLY A 384 -26.10 -9.25 -1.32
N ALA A 385 -24.78 -9.36 -1.16
CA ALA A 385 -24.04 -8.62 -0.13
C ALA A 385 -24.07 -7.11 -0.38
N ARG A 386 -24.25 -6.33 0.70
CA ARG A 386 -24.15 -4.88 0.70
C ARG A 386 -22.69 -4.50 0.93
N ILE A 387 -22.01 -3.99 -0.09
CA ILE A 387 -20.56 -3.78 -0.08
C ILE A 387 -20.25 -2.28 -0.09
N SER A 388 -19.24 -1.87 0.67
CA SER A 388 -18.62 -0.55 0.57
C SER A 388 -17.11 -0.68 0.60
N VAL A 389 -16.42 -0.05 -0.32
CA VAL A 389 -14.97 0.12 -0.26
C VAL A 389 -14.66 1.44 0.44
N VAL A 390 -13.79 1.39 1.43
CA VAL A 390 -13.51 2.52 2.32
C VAL A 390 -12.01 2.74 2.45
N ASP A 391 -11.61 4.00 2.57
CA ASP A 391 -10.27 4.41 2.98
C ASP A 391 -10.41 5.09 4.34
N VAL A 392 -9.86 4.47 5.39
CA VAL A 392 -10.06 4.89 6.78
C VAL A 392 -8.72 4.96 7.48
N ASN A 393 -8.46 6.07 8.16
CA ASN A 393 -7.26 6.25 8.98
C ASN A 393 -7.52 7.14 10.19
N ASP A 394 -6.70 6.98 11.23
CA ASP A 394 -6.85 7.65 12.52
C ASP A 394 -6.73 9.19 12.44
N VAL A 395 -6.06 9.70 11.40
CA VAL A 395 -5.72 11.12 11.27
C VAL A 395 -6.83 11.91 10.57
N SER A 396 -7.28 11.41 9.42
CA SER A 396 -8.22 12.09 8.51
C SER A 396 -9.64 11.52 8.61
N GLY A 397 -9.82 10.33 9.17
CA GLY A 397 -11.11 9.64 9.32
C GLY A 397 -11.40 8.74 8.12
N ALA A 398 -12.68 8.59 7.80
CA ALA A 398 -13.16 7.71 6.73
C ALA A 398 -13.55 8.49 5.45
N GLU A 399 -13.19 7.93 4.29
CA GLU A 399 -13.65 8.29 2.95
C GLU A 399 -14.30 7.04 2.31
N ILE A 400 -15.48 7.21 1.72
CA ILE A 400 -16.17 6.15 0.98
C ILE A 400 -15.73 6.25 -0.48
N LEU A 401 -15.14 5.18 -1.01
CA LEU A 401 -14.66 5.15 -2.40
C LEU A 401 -15.73 4.66 -3.38
N GLY A 402 -16.64 3.82 -2.90
CA GLY A 402 -17.78 3.34 -3.66
C GLY A 402 -18.56 2.26 -2.92
N SER A 403 -19.86 2.23 -3.15
CA SER A 403 -20.80 1.36 -2.43
C SER A 403 -21.84 0.74 -3.35
N THR A 404 -22.43 -0.37 -2.92
CA THR A 404 -23.66 -0.89 -3.55
C THR A 404 -24.80 0.12 -3.43
N ALA A 405 -25.68 0.18 -4.43
CA ALA A 405 -26.80 1.12 -4.45
C ALA A 405 -27.70 0.99 -3.20
N GLY A 406 -28.17 2.12 -2.67
CA GLY A 406 -29.06 2.18 -1.51
C GLY A 406 -28.35 2.17 -0.15
N ILE A 407 -27.02 2.23 -0.12
CA ILE A 407 -26.27 2.53 1.12
C ILE A 407 -26.28 4.04 1.36
N ASP A 408 -26.57 4.44 2.62
CA ASP A 408 -26.36 5.81 3.08
C ASP A 408 -24.86 5.98 3.38
N GLU A 409 -24.13 6.51 2.40
CA GLU A 409 -22.68 6.69 2.48
C GLU A 409 -22.29 7.72 3.55
N ASP A 410 -23.11 8.73 3.80
CA ASP A 410 -22.83 9.74 4.83
C ASP A 410 -22.95 9.17 6.23
N TRP A 411 -23.98 8.36 6.49
CA TRP A 411 -24.10 7.61 7.73
C TRP A 411 -22.96 6.62 7.91
N LEU A 412 -22.62 5.86 6.86
CA LEU A 412 -21.55 4.87 6.90
C LEU A 412 -20.20 5.52 7.18
N ARG A 413 -19.88 6.61 6.47
CA ARG A 413 -18.66 7.39 6.67
C ARG A 413 -18.52 7.86 8.11
N ARG A 414 -19.58 8.44 8.69
CA ARG A 414 -19.57 8.89 10.10
C ARG A 414 -19.37 7.72 11.07
N SER A 415 -19.97 6.56 10.78
CA SER A 415 -19.86 5.35 11.61
C SER A 415 -18.45 4.76 11.66
N LEU A 416 -17.59 5.12 10.70
CA LEU A 416 -16.21 4.65 10.57
C LEU A 416 -15.17 5.73 10.93
N GLU A 417 -15.56 6.94 11.35
CA GLU A 417 -14.65 8.09 11.50
C GLU A 417 -13.52 7.89 12.51
N ASP A 418 -13.72 7.01 13.50
CA ASP A 418 -12.77 6.62 14.55
C ASP A 418 -11.92 5.40 14.19
N ASN A 419 -11.94 4.97 12.92
CA ASN A 419 -11.18 3.84 12.40
C ASN A 419 -11.38 2.52 13.20
N PRO A 420 -12.60 1.95 13.18
CA PRO A 420 -12.87 0.71 13.91
C PRO A 420 -12.02 -0.47 13.42
N ALA A 421 -11.58 -0.46 12.16
CA ALA A 421 -10.75 -1.51 11.57
C ALA A 421 -9.34 -1.60 12.21
N GLY A 422 -8.91 -0.57 12.94
CA GLY A 422 -7.54 -0.46 13.41
C GLY A 422 -6.54 -0.31 12.26
N ASN A 423 -5.27 -0.57 12.56
CA ASN A 423 -4.17 -0.48 11.58
C ASN A 423 -3.24 -1.70 11.71
N ASP A 424 -2.51 -1.97 10.62
CA ASP A 424 -1.39 -2.92 10.51
C ASP A 424 -1.60 -4.22 11.29
N ASP A 425 -1.13 -4.29 12.54
CA ASP A 425 -1.19 -5.48 13.42
C ASP A 425 -2.60 -6.00 13.69
N SER A 426 -3.63 -5.15 13.50
CA SER A 426 -5.02 -5.51 13.77
C SER A 426 -5.54 -6.60 12.83
N MET A 427 -5.08 -6.61 11.57
CA MET A 427 -5.48 -7.59 10.54
C MET A 427 -7.00 -7.77 10.40
N THR A 428 -7.74 -6.66 10.57
CA THR A 428 -9.20 -6.57 10.49
C THR A 428 -9.65 -5.62 9.38
N PRO A 429 -9.25 -5.85 8.11
CA PRO A 429 -9.54 -4.94 6.99
C PRO A 429 -11.01 -4.95 6.55
N ILE A 430 -11.84 -5.82 7.14
CA ILE A 430 -13.27 -5.89 6.92
C ILE A 430 -14.00 -5.52 8.23
N VAL A 431 -14.89 -4.53 8.15
CA VAL A 431 -15.78 -4.15 9.25
C VAL A 431 -17.21 -4.25 8.78
N VAL A 432 -18.04 -5.03 9.47
CA VAL A 432 -19.48 -5.07 9.22
C VAL A 432 -20.14 -3.96 10.03
N VAL A 433 -20.86 -3.07 9.33
CA VAL A 433 -21.57 -1.94 9.96
C VAL A 433 -23.07 -2.17 9.83
N MET A 434 -23.79 -2.07 10.95
CA MET A 434 -25.23 -2.25 11.05
C MET A 434 -25.86 -1.08 11.81
N LEU A 435 -27.12 -0.78 11.48
CA LEU A 435 -27.94 0.08 12.34
C LEU A 435 -28.16 -0.64 13.68
N GLU A 436 -28.20 0.14 14.76
CA GLU A 436 -28.59 -0.36 16.09
C GLU A 436 -30.03 -0.89 16.13
#